data_AF-A0A2W0E961-F1
#
_entry.id   AF-A0A2W0E961-F1
#
_cell.length_a   1.000
_cell.length_b   1.000
_cell.length_c   1.000
_cell.angle_alpha   90.00
_cell.angle_beta   90.00
_cell.angle_gamma   90.00
#
_symmetry.space_group_name_H-M   'P 1'
#
loop_
_entity.id
_entity.type
_entity.pdbx_description
1 polymer ?
#
loop_
_entity_poly.entity_id
_entity_poly.type
_entity_poly.pdbx_seq_one_letter_code
_entity_poly.pdbx_strand_id
1 'polypeptide(L)'
;TVEGVDERSTTALWSNDSLARRQLSAPEVFSSYVAVGDLEGYLHLLSQVDGRFVGRERIDSDGLRARPLVVGDTIYVYGNSGKLEALTIK
;
A
#
# COMPACT_ATOMS: atom_id res chain seq x y z
N THR A 1 5.68 -10.14 1.02
CA THR A 1 5.39 -9.84 2.43
C THR A 1 5.58 -8.36 2.61
N VAL A 2 5.04 -7.78 3.66
CA VAL A 2 5.37 -6.41 4.09
C VAL A 2 5.76 -6.50 5.55
N GLU A 3 6.85 -5.84 5.93
CA GLU A 3 7.36 -5.83 7.30
C GLU A 3 7.46 -4.39 7.78
N GLY A 4 7.03 -4.15 9.02
CA GLY A 4 7.35 -2.94 9.76
C GLY A 4 8.59 -3.20 10.59
N VAL A 5 9.60 -2.34 10.48
CA VAL A 5 10.88 -2.49 11.17
C VAL A 5 11.14 -1.27 12.03
N ASP A 6 11.62 -1.50 13.26
CA ASP A 6 12.08 -0.44 14.15
C ASP A 6 13.41 0.15 13.61
N GLU A 7 13.42 1.45 13.34
CA GLU A 7 14.57 2.12 12.72
C GLU A 7 15.86 2.06 13.55
N ARG A 8 15.74 1.91 14.88
CA ARG A 8 16.88 2.00 15.81
C ARG A 8 17.53 0.64 16.02
N SER A 9 16.70 -0.40 16.08
CA SER A 9 17.11 -1.75 16.43
C SER A 9 17.13 -2.71 15.23
N THR A 10 16.56 -2.33 14.09
CA THR A 10 16.34 -3.22 12.93
C THR A 10 15.49 -4.46 13.28
N THR A 11 14.74 -4.41 14.38
CA THR A 11 13.85 -5.50 14.79
C THR A 11 12.52 -5.38 14.06
N ALA A 12 11.97 -6.49 13.60
CA ALA A 12 10.62 -6.51 13.04
C ALA A 12 9.58 -6.19 14.13
N LEU A 13 8.79 -5.14 13.91
CA LEU A 13 7.63 -4.78 14.73
C LEU A 13 6.43 -5.64 14.39
N TRP A 14 6.22 -5.88 13.09
CA TRP A 14 5.18 -6.74 12.56
C TRP A 14 5.56 -7.26 11.17
N SER A 15 4.92 -8.36 10.75
CA SER A 15 4.97 -8.88 9.40
C SER A 15 3.57 -9.19 8.90
N ASN A 16 3.32 -8.92 7.62
CA ASN A 16 2.13 -9.33 6.90
C ASN A 16 2.51 -10.25 5.73
N ASP A 17 2.28 -11.54 5.94
CA ASP A 17 2.58 -12.59 4.97
C ASP A 17 1.46 -12.80 3.94
N SER A 18 0.26 -12.26 4.17
CA SER A 18 -0.84 -12.35 3.22
C SER A 18 -0.55 -11.64 1.89
N LEU A 19 0.41 -10.70 1.90
CA LEU A 19 0.92 -10.02 0.70
C LEU A 19 2.14 -10.72 0.07
N ALA A 20 2.50 -11.92 0.52
CA ALA A 20 3.55 -12.71 -0.12
C ALA A 20 3.21 -13.00 -1.59
N ARG A 21 4.24 -12.90 -2.45
CA ARG A 21 4.15 -13.24 -3.89
C ARG A 21 3.15 -12.40 -4.71
N ARG A 22 2.72 -11.24 -4.22
CA ARG A 22 1.80 -10.34 -4.94
C ARG A 22 2.48 -9.28 -5.82
N GLN A 23 3.81 -9.27 -5.89
CA GLN A 23 4.62 -8.28 -6.63
C GLN A 23 4.18 -6.84 -6.32
N LEU A 24 4.46 -6.40 -5.10
CA LEU A 24 3.97 -5.13 -4.59
C LEU A 24 4.72 -3.95 -5.19
N SER A 25 4.02 -2.81 -5.30
CA SER A 25 4.68 -1.51 -5.50
C SER A 25 5.54 -1.14 -4.29
N ALA A 26 6.36 -0.10 -4.43
CA ALA A 26 6.94 0.54 -3.25
C ALA A 26 5.82 1.05 -2.31
N PRO A 27 6.03 1.02 -0.98
CA PRO A 27 5.05 1.50 -0.02
C PRO A 27 5.00 3.03 0.05
N GLU A 28 3.81 3.57 0.28
CA GLU A 28 3.62 4.98 0.67
C GLU A 28 3.03 5.02 2.08
N VAL A 29 3.62 5.84 2.95
CA VAL A 29 3.21 5.95 4.35
C VAL A 29 2.54 7.29 4.55
N PHE A 30 1.36 7.29 5.14
CA PHE A 30 0.61 8.52 5.42
C PHE A 30 -0.29 8.32 6.64
N SER A 31 -0.29 9.30 7.53
CA SER A 31 -0.99 9.19 8.82
C SER A 31 -0.63 7.87 9.53
N SER A 32 -1.61 7.04 9.88
CA SER A 32 -1.43 5.74 10.54
C SER A 32 -1.47 4.55 9.56
N TYR A 33 -1.27 4.79 8.26
CA TYR A 33 -1.46 3.80 7.20
C TYR A 33 -0.23 3.60 6.32
N VAL A 34 -0.12 2.39 5.77
CA VAL A 34 0.81 2.03 4.71
C VAL A 34 0.01 1.58 3.49
N ALA A 35 0.19 2.26 2.36
CA ALA A 35 -0.41 1.93 1.08
C ALA A 35 0.57 1.16 0.19
N VAL A 36 0.11 0.06 -0.42
CA VAL A 36 0.84 -0.71 -1.43
C VAL A 36 -0.09 -1.15 -2.56
N GLY A 37 0.36 -1.01 -3.80
CA GLY A 37 -0.27 -1.60 -4.98
C GLY A 37 0.19 -3.05 -5.20
N ASP A 38 -0.56 -3.84 -5.97
CA ASP A 38 -0.16 -5.18 -6.39
C ASP A 38 -0.39 -5.48 -7.87
N LEU A 39 0.13 -6.62 -8.34
CA LEU A 39 0.00 -7.08 -9.73
C LEU A 39 -1.45 -7.30 -10.19
N GLU A 40 -2.38 -7.59 -9.28
CA GLU A 40 -3.79 -7.86 -9.62
C GLU A 40 -4.66 -6.60 -9.66
N GLY A 41 -4.07 -5.44 -9.33
CA GLY A 41 -4.74 -4.15 -9.44
C GLY A 41 -5.23 -3.54 -8.15
N TYR A 42 -4.88 -4.14 -7.01
CA TYR A 42 -5.43 -3.73 -5.73
C TYR A 42 -4.50 -2.75 -5.03
N LEU A 43 -5.09 -1.65 -4.55
CA LEU A 43 -4.49 -0.85 -3.50
C LEU A 43 -4.86 -1.50 -2.16
N HIS A 44 -3.84 -1.87 -1.39
CA HIS A 44 -3.99 -2.36 -0.03
C HIS A 44 -3.59 -1.28 0.94
N LEU A 45 -4.39 -1.08 1.97
CA LEU A 45 -4.06 -0.25 3.12
C LEU A 45 -3.82 -1.14 4.33
N LEU A 46 -2.66 -0.97 4.95
CA LEU A 46 -2.27 -1.62 6.19
C LEU A 46 -2.21 -0.59 7.32
N SER A 47 -2.53 -1.02 8.53
CA SER A 47 -2.21 -0.26 9.74
C SER A 47 -0.70 -0.26 9.96
N GLN A 48 -0.12 0.93 10.19
CA GLN A 48 1.31 1.07 10.47
C GLN A 48 1.71 0.46 11.82
N VAL A 49 0.75 0.31 12.74
CA VAL A 49 0.98 -0.15 14.11
C VAL A 49 1.17 -1.66 14.18
N ASP A 50 0.36 -2.42 13.46
CA ASP A 50 0.25 -3.88 13.60
C ASP A 50 0.23 -4.63 12.26
N GLY A 51 0.35 -3.93 11.13
CA GLY A 51 0.45 -4.55 9.81
C GLY A 51 -0.83 -5.20 9.28
N ARG A 52 -1.96 -5.11 10.01
CA ARG A 52 -3.22 -5.70 9.55
C ARG A 52 -3.83 -4.88 8.42
N PHE A 53 -4.61 -5.52 7.56
CA PHE A 53 -5.41 -4.81 6.57
C PHE A 53 -6.46 -3.91 7.24
N VAL A 54 -6.56 -2.68 6.73
CA VAL A 54 -7.59 -1.71 7.11
C VAL A 54 -8.49 -1.34 5.93
N GLY A 55 -8.05 -1.62 4.70
CA GLY A 55 -8.80 -1.35 3.49
C GLY A 55 -8.18 -2.04 2.28
N ARG A 56 -9.01 -2.28 1.26
CA ARG A 56 -8.60 -2.81 -0.02
C ARG A 56 -9.56 -2.33 -1.10
N GLU A 57 -9.02 -1.76 -2.16
CA GLU A 57 -9.80 -1.25 -3.30
C GLU A 57 -9.16 -1.72 -4.61
N ARG A 58 -9.96 -2.06 -5.62
CA ARG A 58 -9.43 -2.47 -6.93
C ARG A 58 -9.47 -1.28 -7.89
N ILE A 59 -8.29 -0.79 -8.26
CA ILE A 59 -8.13 0.43 -9.05
C ILE A 59 -8.08 0.09 -10.54
N ASP A 60 -7.21 -0.86 -10.91
CA ASP A 60 -6.93 -1.15 -12.32
C ASP A 60 -6.65 -2.64 -12.53
N SER A 61 -7.38 -3.30 -13.42
CA SER A 61 -7.20 -4.73 -13.70
C SER A 61 -5.83 -5.11 -14.23
N ASP A 62 -5.07 -4.16 -14.78
CA ASP A 62 -3.76 -4.40 -15.38
C ASP A 62 -2.62 -4.33 -14.35
N GLY A 63 -2.95 -4.08 -13.07
CA GLY A 63 -2.01 -4.04 -11.96
C GLY A 63 -1.57 -2.63 -11.56
N LEU A 64 -0.94 -2.54 -10.39
CA LEU A 64 -0.42 -1.31 -9.80
C LEU A 64 1.07 -1.47 -9.48
N ARG A 65 1.94 -1.03 -10.39
CA ARG A 65 3.41 -1.07 -10.17
C ARG A 65 3.99 0.22 -9.60
N ALA A 66 3.33 1.35 -9.84
CA ALA A 66 3.78 2.64 -9.36
C ALA A 66 3.54 2.77 -7.85
N ARG A 67 4.47 3.44 -7.15
CA ARG A 67 4.26 3.84 -5.75
C ARG A 67 3.03 4.75 -5.69
N PRO A 68 2.06 4.51 -4.79
CA PRO A 68 1.00 5.48 -4.52
C PRO A 68 1.61 6.84 -4.12
N LEU A 69 0.97 7.95 -4.46
CA LEU A 69 1.42 9.28 -4.07
C LEU A 69 0.39 9.93 -3.16
N VAL A 70 0.81 10.44 -2.01
CA VAL A 70 -0.09 11.18 -1.11
C VAL A 70 0.23 12.66 -1.15
N VAL A 71 -0.81 13.48 -1.37
CA VAL A 71 -0.74 14.94 -1.27
C VAL A 71 -1.90 15.41 -0.40
N GLY A 72 -1.58 15.97 0.77
CA GLY A 72 -2.58 16.29 1.78
C GLY A 72 -3.24 15.01 2.32
N ASP A 73 -4.56 14.90 2.16
CA ASP A 73 -5.39 13.75 2.54
C ASP A 73 -5.75 12.84 1.36
N THR A 74 -5.25 13.16 0.16
CA THR A 74 -5.62 12.48 -1.08
C THR A 74 -4.52 11.52 -1.52
N ILE A 75 -4.91 10.28 -1.79
CA ILE A 75 -4.06 9.21 -2.33
C ILE A 75 -4.28 9.14 -3.84
N TYR A 76 -3.23 9.39 -4.60
CA TYR A 76 -3.20 9.22 -6.04
C TYR A 76 -2.61 7.87 -6.39
N VAL A 77 -3.31 7.12 -7.25
CA VAL A 77 -2.90 5.80 -7.71
C VAL A 77 -2.89 5.77 -9.23
N TYR A 78 -1.75 5.43 -9.80
CA TYR A 78 -1.56 5.30 -11.25
C TYR A 78 -1.47 3.83 -11.64
N GLY A 79 -2.47 3.36 -12.36
CA GLY A 79 -2.59 1.99 -12.83
C GLY A 79 -1.81 1.72 -14.11
N ASN A 80 -1.52 0.44 -14.36
CA ASN A 80 -0.72 0.01 -15.50
C ASN A 80 -1.41 0.26 -16.86
N SER A 81 -2.73 0.38 -16.90
CA SER A 81 -3.50 0.77 -18.09
C SER A 81 -3.42 2.27 -18.40
N GLY A 82 -2.82 3.06 -17.51
CA GLY A 82 -2.79 4.53 -17.58
C GLY A 82 -3.92 5.22 -16.81
N LYS A 83 -4.76 4.45 -16.10
CA LYS A 83 -5.80 4.99 -15.22
C LYS A 83 -5.19 5.73 -14.03
N LEU A 84 -5.61 6.97 -13.79
CA LEU A 84 -5.27 7.74 -12.59
C LEU A 84 -6.51 7.90 -11.73
N GLU A 85 -6.44 7.47 -10.47
CA GLU A 85 -7.50 7.64 -9.49
C GLU A 85 -7.01 8.45 -8.28
N ALA A 86 -7.95 9.16 -7.65
CA ALA A 86 -7.74 9.91 -6.42
C ALA A 86 -8.73 9.41 -5.35
N LEU A 87 -8.21 9.03 -4.19
CA LEU A 87 -8.97 8.44 -3.09
C LEU A 87 -8.75 9.24 -1.81
N THR A 88 -9.76 9.25 -0.94
CA THR A 88 -9.67 9.81 0.42
C THR A 88 -10.15 8.77 1.41
N ILE A 89 -9.60 8.81 2.62
CA ILE A 89 -10.08 7.99 3.74
C ILE A 89 -11.08 8.84 4.54
N LYS A 90 -12.26 8.27 4.81
CA LYS A 90 -13.30 8.89 5.64
C LYS A 90 -13.43 8.18 6.98
#